data_AF-U3U334-F1
#
_entry.id   AF-U3U334-F1
#
_cell.length_a   1.000
_cell.length_b   1.000
_cell.length_c   1.000
_cell.angle_alpha   90.00
_cell.angle_beta   90.00
_cell.angle_gamma   90.00
#
_symmetry.space_group_name_H-M   'P 1'
#
loop_
_entity.id
_entity.type
_entity.pdbx_description
1 polymer ?
#
loop_
_entity_poly.entity_id
_entity_poly.type
_entity_poly.pdbx_seq_one_letter_code
_entity_poly.pdbx_strand_id
1 'polypeptide(L)'
;MVFTLGQCWISDTESELGLGTVVALDTRMVTLMFPATGENRLYARNDSPVTRVIFNPGDTVTSHEGWQMQVDEVRNENDLVTYIGTRLDTDESNVVLREVMLDSKLVFSKPQDRLFAGQLDRFALRFRARKYQSEQYCLPISGLRGMRTNLIPHQLHIAHDVGRRHAPRVLLADEVGLGKTIEAGMIIQQQLLAGRAERVLIVVPETLQHSGWWKCCAASTCALPCLTTTATPKRSTTAITRLIPSS
;
A
#
# COMPACT_ATOMS: atom_id res chain seq x y z
N MET A 1 -31.99 -5.14 -0.83
CA MET A 1 -31.18 -6.37 -0.62
C MET A 1 -31.86 -7.22 0.44
N VAL A 2 -31.95 -8.53 0.20
CA VAL A 2 -32.43 -9.49 1.20
C VAL A 2 -31.20 -10.19 1.77
N PHE A 3 -30.97 -10.03 3.06
CA PHE A 3 -29.92 -10.73 3.77
C PHE A 3 -30.53 -11.92 4.49
N THR A 4 -29.84 -13.06 4.41
CA THR A 4 -30.19 -14.30 5.09
C THR A 4 -28.98 -14.81 5.88
N LEU A 5 -29.21 -15.41 7.04
CA LEU A 5 -28.16 -15.97 7.88
C LEU A 5 -27.37 -17.03 7.12
N GLY A 6 -26.04 -16.92 7.13
CA GLY A 6 -25.14 -17.82 6.41
C GLY A 6 -24.73 -17.37 5.01
N GLN A 7 -25.26 -16.26 4.49
CA GLN A 7 -24.80 -15.74 3.20
C GLN A 7 -23.38 -15.18 3.27
N CYS A 8 -22.65 -15.30 2.17
CA CYS A 8 -21.29 -14.78 2.03
C CYS A 8 -21.23 -13.44 1.27
N TRP A 9 -20.57 -12.46 1.87
CA TRP A 9 -20.49 -11.07 1.42
C TRP A 9 -19.07 -10.52 1.58
N ILE A 10 -18.70 -9.55 0.76
CA ILE A 10 -17.45 -8.80 0.89
C ILE A 10 -17.74 -7.33 1.22
N SER A 11 -16.80 -6.68 1.91
CA SER A 11 -16.83 -5.22 2.07
C SER A 11 -16.25 -4.54 0.85
N ASP A 12 -16.97 -3.57 0.30
CA ASP A 12 -16.52 -2.79 -0.85
C ASP A 12 -15.42 -1.79 -0.46
N THR A 13 -15.43 -1.34 0.80
CA THR A 13 -14.49 -0.34 1.34
C THR A 13 -13.23 -0.96 1.94
N GLU A 14 -13.35 -2.16 2.51
CA GLU A 14 -12.30 -2.82 3.30
C GLU A 14 -12.01 -4.21 2.72
N SER A 15 -11.44 -4.27 1.51
CA SER A 15 -11.17 -5.54 0.81
C SER A 15 -10.13 -6.43 1.53
N GLU A 16 -9.35 -5.86 2.44
CA GLU A 16 -8.40 -6.56 3.30
C GLU A 16 -9.06 -7.47 4.34
N LEU A 17 -10.35 -7.28 4.65
CA LEU A 17 -11.11 -8.13 5.56
C LEU A 17 -11.48 -9.50 4.93
N GLY A 18 -11.44 -9.60 3.60
CA GLY A 18 -11.78 -10.83 2.87
C GLY A 18 -13.27 -11.13 2.83
N LEU A 19 -13.62 -12.42 2.76
CA LEU A 19 -15.00 -12.89 2.72
C LEU A 19 -15.60 -12.91 4.13
N GLY A 20 -16.76 -12.28 4.30
CA GLY A 20 -17.53 -12.28 5.54
C GLY A 20 -18.82 -13.08 5.42
N THR A 21 -19.30 -13.61 6.54
CA THR A 21 -20.56 -14.38 6.61
C THR A 21 -21.58 -13.66 7.47
N VAL A 22 -22.85 -13.66 7.06
CA VAL A 22 -23.95 -13.10 7.85
C VAL A 22 -24.20 -13.96 9.08
N VAL A 23 -23.88 -13.43 10.26
CA VAL A 23 -24.05 -14.13 11.56
C VAL A 23 -25.26 -13.66 12.35
N ALA A 24 -25.70 -12.42 12.15
CA ALA A 24 -26.88 -11.87 12.81
C ALA A 24 -27.60 -10.85 11.93
N LEU A 25 -28.93 -10.81 12.06
CA LEU A 25 -29.81 -9.92 11.32
C LEU A 25 -30.77 -9.21 12.27
N ASP A 26 -30.72 -7.89 12.24
CA ASP A 26 -31.66 -7.03 12.96
C ASP A 26 -32.62 -6.34 11.98
N THR A 27 -33.53 -5.52 12.51
CA THR A 27 -34.48 -4.75 11.70
C THR A 27 -33.80 -3.74 10.78
N ARG A 28 -32.69 -3.13 11.19
CA ARG A 28 -31.98 -2.09 10.41
C ARG A 28 -30.52 -2.41 10.10
N MET A 29 -29.95 -3.40 10.75
CA MET A 29 -28.51 -3.71 10.69
C MET A 29 -28.30 -5.18 10.30
N VAL A 30 -27.18 -5.44 9.65
CA VAL A 30 -26.65 -6.78 9.39
C VAL A 30 -25.26 -6.89 10.01
N THR A 31 -25.00 -8.00 10.70
CA THR A 31 -23.68 -8.30 11.27
C THR A 31 -22.98 -9.31 10.37
N LEU A 32 -21.84 -8.92 9.81
CA LEU A 32 -20.94 -9.79 9.06
C LEU A 32 -19.74 -10.15 9.94
N MET A 33 -19.45 -11.44 10.06
CA MET A 33 -18.23 -11.96 10.67
C MET A 33 -17.21 -12.23 9.57
N PHE A 34 -16.01 -11.67 9.68
CA PHE A 34 -14.90 -11.89 8.75
C PHE A 34 -13.91 -12.88 9.35
N PRO A 35 -13.92 -14.17 8.95
CA PRO A 35 -13.09 -15.19 9.59
C PRO A 35 -11.58 -14.96 9.36
N ALA A 36 -11.21 -14.26 8.29
CA ALA A 36 -9.80 -13.96 7.97
C ALA A 36 -9.13 -13.06 9.03
N THR A 37 -9.88 -12.11 9.59
CA THR A 37 -9.40 -11.19 10.63
C THR A 37 -9.95 -11.52 12.03
N GLY A 38 -11.02 -12.31 12.10
CA GLY A 38 -11.74 -12.61 13.34
C GLY A 38 -12.60 -11.44 13.85
N GLU A 39 -12.85 -10.43 13.01
CA GLU A 39 -13.64 -9.25 13.37
C GLU A 39 -15.10 -9.37 12.90
N ASN A 40 -15.99 -8.77 13.70
CA ASN A 40 -17.39 -8.57 13.30
C ASN A 40 -17.60 -7.11 12.90
N ARG A 41 -18.21 -6.87 11.74
CA ARG A 41 -18.62 -5.53 11.30
C ARG A 41 -20.13 -5.45 11.16
N LEU A 42 -20.64 -4.27 11.50
CA LEU A 42 -22.05 -3.92 11.49
C LEU A 42 -22.31 -2.98 10.32
N TYR A 43 -23.20 -3.38 9.41
CA TYR A 43 -23.61 -2.58 8.26
C TYR A 43 -25.11 -2.28 8.32
N ALA A 44 -25.51 -1.14 7.76
CA ALA A 44 -26.92 -0.82 7.60
C ALA A 44 -27.53 -1.73 6.53
N ARG A 45 -28.73 -2.27 6.75
CA ARG A 45 -29.41 -3.17 5.80
C ARG A 45 -29.77 -2.47 4.48
N ASN A 46 -29.99 -1.16 4.55
CA ASN A 46 -30.25 -0.32 3.40
C ASN A 46 -28.96 0.45 3.07
N ASP A 47 -28.53 0.40 1.81
CA ASP A 47 -27.33 1.10 1.31
C ASP A 47 -26.00 0.64 1.93
N SER A 48 -25.90 -0.65 2.29
CA SER A 48 -24.63 -1.23 2.73
C SER A 48 -23.59 -1.26 1.60
N PRO A 49 -22.34 -0.82 1.85
CA PRO A 49 -21.22 -0.99 0.93
C PRO A 49 -20.68 -2.43 1.00
N VAL A 50 -21.57 -3.39 0.80
CA VAL A 50 -21.23 -4.82 0.77
C VAL A 50 -21.80 -5.46 -0.48
N THR A 51 -21.01 -6.33 -1.08
CA THR A 51 -21.36 -7.03 -2.30
C THR A 51 -21.48 -8.53 -2.03
N ARG A 52 -22.57 -9.14 -2.51
CA ARG A 52 -22.80 -10.57 -2.36
C ARG A 52 -21.87 -11.36 -3.29
N VAL A 53 -21.27 -12.42 -2.76
CA VAL A 53 -20.38 -13.29 -3.53
C VAL A 53 -21.13 -14.53 -4.00
N ILE A 54 -21.20 -14.72 -5.31
CA ILE A 54 -21.79 -15.90 -5.93
C ILE A 54 -20.86 -16.36 -7.06
N PHE A 55 -20.50 -17.64 -7.06
CA PHE A 55 -19.72 -18.27 -8.13
C PHE A 55 -20.63 -18.89 -9.17
N ASN A 56 -20.15 -18.97 -10.41
CA ASN A 56 -20.89 -19.56 -11.52
C ASN A 56 -20.39 -20.98 -11.82
N PRO A 57 -21.21 -21.81 -12.51
CA PRO A 57 -20.71 -23.06 -13.09
C PRO A 57 -19.48 -22.83 -13.97
N GLY A 58 -18.44 -23.63 -13.76
CA GLY A 58 -17.13 -23.51 -14.39
C GLY A 58 -16.07 -22.85 -13.50
N ASP A 59 -16.45 -22.11 -12.45
CA ASP A 59 -15.51 -21.48 -11.53
C ASP A 59 -14.85 -22.51 -10.61
N THR A 60 -13.62 -22.23 -10.19
CA THR A 60 -12.92 -23.02 -9.17
C THR A 60 -13.07 -22.33 -7.81
N VAL A 61 -13.64 -23.03 -6.84
CA VAL A 61 -13.84 -22.53 -5.47
C VAL A 61 -12.97 -23.31 -4.49
N THR A 62 -12.58 -22.65 -3.41
CA THR A 62 -11.77 -23.23 -2.33
C THR A 62 -12.61 -23.33 -1.07
N SER A 63 -12.62 -24.51 -0.45
CA SER A 63 -13.24 -24.75 0.86
C SER A 63 -12.36 -24.20 1.98
N HIS A 64 -12.94 -23.83 3.12
CA HIS A 64 -12.22 -23.46 4.35
C HIS A 64 -11.24 -24.53 4.85
N GLU A 65 -11.42 -25.80 4.45
CA GLU A 65 -10.49 -26.92 4.71
C GLU A 65 -9.26 -26.93 3.78
N GLY A 66 -9.20 -26.02 2.80
CA GLY A 66 -8.07 -25.82 1.90
C GLY A 66 -8.10 -26.61 0.60
N TRP A 67 -9.09 -27.50 0.40
CA TRP A 67 -9.28 -28.21 -0.87
C TRP A 67 -10.11 -27.42 -1.87
N GLN A 68 -9.93 -27.75 -3.15
CA GLN A 68 -10.55 -27.04 -4.27
C GLN A 68 -11.53 -27.93 -5.04
N MET A 69 -12.59 -27.32 -5.57
CA MET A 69 -13.51 -27.97 -6.49
C MET A 69 -13.86 -27.07 -7.66
N GLN A 70 -14.16 -27.70 -8.79
CA GLN A 70 -14.79 -27.05 -9.93
C GLN A 70 -16.31 -27.11 -9.76
N VAL A 71 -16.98 -25.97 -9.91
CA VAL A 71 -18.44 -25.87 -9.77
C VAL A 71 -19.10 -26.37 -11.06
N ASP A 72 -19.96 -27.37 -10.97
CA ASP A 72 -20.74 -27.88 -12.11
C ASP A 72 -22.18 -27.37 -12.07
N GLU A 73 -22.78 -27.31 -10.87
CA GLU A 73 -24.15 -26.86 -10.64
C GLU A 73 -24.20 -25.95 -9.40
N VAL A 74 -25.06 -24.93 -9.46
CA VAL A 74 -25.33 -24.01 -8.33
C VAL A 74 -26.80 -24.11 -7.96
N ARG A 75 -27.08 -24.56 -6.74
CA ARG A 75 -28.45 -24.64 -6.20
C ARG A 75 -28.69 -23.51 -5.22
N ASN A 76 -29.86 -22.89 -5.33
CA ASN A 76 -30.30 -21.83 -4.41
C ASN A 76 -31.55 -22.32 -3.67
N GLU A 77 -31.41 -22.51 -2.36
CA GLU A 77 -32.50 -22.89 -1.46
C GLU A 77 -32.60 -21.85 -0.34
N ASN A 78 -33.77 -21.25 -0.14
CA ASN A 78 -34.01 -20.25 0.92
C ASN A 78 -33.00 -19.08 0.91
N ASP A 79 -32.66 -18.56 -0.27
CA ASP A 79 -31.64 -17.52 -0.48
C ASP A 79 -30.22 -17.92 -0.09
N LEU A 80 -29.96 -19.20 0.17
CA LEU A 80 -28.63 -19.75 0.42
C LEU A 80 -28.13 -20.54 -0.78
N VAL A 81 -26.87 -20.33 -1.12
CA VAL A 81 -26.24 -20.97 -2.27
C VAL A 81 -25.46 -22.21 -1.85
N THR A 82 -25.70 -23.30 -2.57
CA THR A 82 -24.96 -24.56 -2.46
C THR A 82 -24.32 -24.89 -3.80
N TYR A 83 -23.01 -25.06 -3.80
CA TYR A 83 -22.21 -25.42 -4.97
C TYR A 83 -22.07 -26.93 -5.03
N ILE A 84 -22.31 -27.51 -6.21
CA ILE A 84 -22.14 -28.94 -6.47
C ILE A 84 -21.13 -29.07 -7.62
N GLY A 85 -20.19 -29.99 -7.50
CA GLY A 85 -19.27 -30.26 -8.58
C GLY A 85 -18.19 -31.26 -8.22
N THR A 86 -17.03 -31.12 -8.85
CA THR A 86 -15.98 -32.14 -8.80
C THR A 86 -14.76 -31.62 -8.06
N ARG A 87 -14.29 -32.37 -7.05
CA ARG A 87 -13.11 -32.00 -6.25
C ARG A 87 -11.84 -32.27 -7.04
N LEU A 88 -10.94 -31.28 -7.10
CA LEU A 88 -9.73 -31.34 -7.92
C LEU A 88 -8.62 -32.25 -7.35
N ASP A 89 -8.62 -32.47 -6.02
CA ASP A 89 -7.57 -33.27 -5.36
C ASP A 89 -7.81 -34.78 -5.48
N THR A 90 -9.08 -35.19 -5.37
CA THR A 90 -9.49 -36.61 -5.27
C THR A 90 -10.30 -37.08 -6.48
N ASP A 91 -10.63 -36.18 -7.40
CA ASP A 91 -11.48 -36.44 -8.58
C ASP A 91 -12.88 -36.98 -8.23
N GLU A 92 -13.33 -36.70 -7.00
CA GLU A 92 -14.66 -37.05 -6.52
C GLU A 92 -15.71 -36.12 -7.14
N SER A 93 -16.60 -36.69 -7.95
CA SER A 93 -17.75 -36.00 -8.54
C SER A 93 -18.91 -35.85 -7.56
N ASN A 94 -19.76 -34.83 -7.75
CA ASN A 94 -20.95 -34.54 -6.92
C ASN A 94 -20.63 -34.17 -5.45
N VAL A 95 -19.47 -33.57 -5.20
CA VAL A 95 -19.16 -32.98 -3.89
C VAL A 95 -20.01 -31.73 -3.69
N VAL A 96 -20.57 -31.61 -2.48
CA VAL A 96 -21.46 -30.51 -2.10
C VAL A 96 -20.71 -29.55 -1.18
N LEU A 97 -20.61 -28.28 -1.57
CA LEU A 97 -20.02 -27.21 -0.79
C LEU A 97 -21.03 -26.09 -0.56
N ARG A 98 -21.39 -25.85 0.72
CA ARG A 98 -22.27 -24.75 1.11
C ARG A 98 -21.51 -23.44 1.12
N GLU A 99 -22.16 -22.31 0.81
CA GLU A 99 -21.48 -21.00 0.78
C GLU A 99 -20.78 -20.63 2.10
N VAL A 100 -21.34 -21.03 3.26
CA VAL A 100 -20.75 -20.81 4.61
C VAL A 100 -19.36 -21.45 4.75
N MET A 101 -19.10 -22.52 3.98
CA MET A 101 -17.87 -23.31 4.05
C MET A 101 -16.80 -22.84 3.06
N LEU A 102 -17.05 -21.75 2.32
CA LEU A 102 -16.07 -21.13 1.44
C LEU A 102 -14.90 -20.54 2.24
N ASP A 103 -13.71 -20.56 1.65
CA ASP A 103 -12.53 -19.98 2.29
C ASP A 103 -12.67 -18.45 2.44
N SER A 104 -12.42 -17.98 3.67
CA SER A 104 -12.32 -16.57 4.05
C SER A 104 -11.26 -15.78 3.27
N LYS A 105 -10.23 -16.47 2.75
CA LYS A 105 -9.09 -15.88 2.03
C LYS A 105 -9.38 -15.62 0.55
N LEU A 106 -10.64 -15.65 0.12
CA LEU A 106 -11.05 -15.28 -1.23
C LEU A 106 -10.72 -13.81 -1.51
N VAL A 107 -9.47 -13.55 -1.93
CA VAL A 107 -9.05 -12.28 -2.47
C VAL A 107 -9.49 -12.27 -3.93
N PHE A 108 -10.52 -11.49 -4.27
CA PHE A 108 -10.84 -11.16 -5.66
C PHE A 108 -9.69 -10.34 -6.25
N SER A 109 -8.64 -11.05 -6.67
CA SER A 109 -7.42 -10.49 -7.23
C SER A 109 -7.62 -10.09 -8.69
N LYS A 110 -8.61 -10.68 -9.38
CA LYS A 110 -8.80 -10.44 -10.81
C LYS A 110 -9.79 -9.28 -11.01
N PRO A 111 -9.40 -8.26 -11.81
CA PRO A 111 -10.28 -7.12 -12.14
C PRO A 111 -11.62 -7.53 -12.74
N GLN A 112 -11.67 -8.68 -13.42
CA GLN A 112 -12.87 -9.24 -14.02
C GLN A 112 -13.94 -9.60 -12.97
N ASP A 113 -13.56 -10.17 -11.83
CA ASP A 113 -14.49 -10.60 -10.79
C ASP A 113 -15.13 -9.38 -10.11
N ARG A 114 -14.34 -8.30 -9.93
CA ARG A 114 -14.82 -7.01 -9.42
C ARG A 114 -15.76 -6.30 -10.41
N LEU A 115 -15.53 -6.45 -11.71
CA LEU A 115 -16.42 -5.93 -12.75
C LEU A 115 -17.77 -6.66 -12.75
N PHE A 116 -17.76 -8.00 -12.64
CA PHE A 116 -18.99 -8.81 -12.57
C PHE A 116 -19.77 -8.56 -11.27
N ALA A 117 -19.08 -8.25 -10.18
CA ALA A 117 -19.67 -7.81 -8.91
C ALA A 117 -20.26 -6.38 -8.96
N GLY A 118 -20.16 -5.67 -10.10
CA GLY A 118 -20.67 -4.31 -10.25
C GLY A 118 -19.82 -3.23 -9.57
N GLN A 119 -18.62 -3.57 -9.10
CA GLN A 119 -17.73 -2.64 -8.42
C GLN A 119 -16.89 -1.86 -9.42
N LEU A 120 -17.45 -0.74 -9.88
CA LEU A 120 -16.80 0.17 -10.84
C LEU A 120 -15.91 1.18 -10.12
N ASP A 121 -14.62 0.87 -9.99
CA ASP A 121 -13.60 1.82 -9.52
C ASP A 121 -13.34 2.95 -10.55
N ARG A 122 -12.75 4.07 -10.11
CA ARG A 122 -12.26 5.16 -10.99
C ARG A 122 -11.02 4.72 -11.80
N PHE A 123 -11.22 3.84 -12.77
CA PHE A 123 -10.17 3.26 -13.61
C PHE A 123 -9.30 4.31 -14.29
N ALA A 124 -9.91 5.34 -14.89
CA ALA A 124 -9.19 6.37 -15.63
C ALA A 124 -8.16 7.11 -14.77
N LEU A 125 -8.49 7.42 -13.52
CA LEU A 125 -7.57 8.08 -12.60
C LEU A 125 -6.44 7.12 -12.18
N ARG A 126 -6.78 5.87 -11.82
CA ARG A 126 -5.79 4.86 -11.43
C ARG A 126 -4.78 4.58 -12.54
N PHE A 127 -5.25 4.42 -13.77
CA PHE A 127 -4.41 4.24 -14.95
C PHE A 127 -3.49 5.44 -15.18
N ARG A 128 -4.06 6.66 -15.19
CA ARG A 128 -3.27 7.90 -15.35
C ARG A 128 -2.24 8.07 -14.25
N ALA A 129 -2.60 7.83 -12.99
CA ALA A 129 -1.70 7.93 -11.85
C ALA A 129 -0.52 6.97 -11.99
N ARG A 130 -0.76 5.68 -12.31
CA ARG A 130 0.30 4.69 -12.51
C ARG A 130 1.19 5.01 -13.71
N LYS A 131 0.60 5.45 -14.83
CA LYS A 131 1.35 5.89 -16.00
C LYS A 131 2.28 7.06 -15.67
N TYR A 132 1.74 8.14 -15.10
CA TYR A 132 2.54 9.31 -14.75
C TYR A 132 3.59 9.00 -13.68
N GLN A 133 3.26 8.19 -12.68
CA GLN A 133 4.22 7.78 -11.66
C GLN A 133 5.40 7.01 -12.28
N SER A 134 5.12 6.06 -13.17
CA SER A 134 6.16 5.32 -13.91
C SER A 134 7.02 6.25 -14.76
N GLU A 135 6.41 7.15 -15.51
CA GLU A 135 7.13 8.12 -16.34
C GLU A 135 8.07 8.99 -15.48
N GLN A 136 7.62 9.48 -14.32
CA GLN A 136 8.46 10.29 -13.42
C GLN A 136 9.64 9.49 -12.85
N TYR A 137 9.45 8.23 -12.47
CA TYR A 137 10.53 7.40 -11.93
C TYR A 137 11.62 7.08 -12.96
N CYS A 138 11.23 6.92 -14.24
CA CYS A 138 12.18 6.65 -15.32
C CYS A 138 12.97 7.87 -15.78
N LEU A 139 12.65 9.08 -15.31
CA LEU A 139 13.37 10.29 -15.73
C LEU A 139 14.83 10.27 -15.23
N PRO A 140 15.80 10.65 -16.07
CA PRO A 140 17.22 10.73 -15.67
C PRO A 140 17.49 11.75 -14.55
N ILE A 141 16.61 12.73 -14.40
CA ILE A 141 16.67 13.82 -13.41
C ILE A 141 15.81 13.53 -12.17
N SER A 142 15.39 12.28 -11.97
CA SER A 142 14.61 11.87 -10.80
C SER A 142 15.37 12.21 -9.52
N GLY A 143 14.69 12.91 -8.61
CA GLY A 143 15.24 13.42 -7.35
C GLY A 143 15.90 14.80 -7.38
N LEU A 144 16.04 15.44 -8.55
CA LEU A 144 16.58 16.81 -8.67
C LEU A 144 15.51 17.89 -8.94
N ARG A 145 14.25 17.50 -9.08
CA ARG A 145 13.13 18.41 -9.43
C ARG A 145 12.30 18.88 -8.23
N GLY A 146 12.44 18.21 -7.07
CA GLY A 146 11.65 18.50 -5.87
C GLY A 146 12.17 19.67 -5.04
N MET A 147 13.33 20.22 -5.40
CA MET A 147 13.96 21.30 -4.65
C MET A 147 13.34 22.66 -4.94
N ARG A 148 13.07 23.42 -3.87
CA ARG A 148 12.51 24.78 -3.94
C ARG A 148 13.63 25.82 -4.07
N THR A 149 14.48 25.68 -5.07
CA THR A 149 15.60 26.58 -5.38
C THR A 149 15.69 26.88 -6.86
N ASN A 150 16.26 28.04 -7.19
CA ASN A 150 16.71 28.30 -8.56
C ASN A 150 17.81 27.29 -8.91
N LEU A 151 17.58 26.56 -9.99
CA LEU A 151 18.49 25.51 -10.45
C LEU A 151 19.63 26.15 -11.22
N ILE A 152 20.79 26.30 -10.57
CA ILE A 152 21.99 26.83 -11.21
C ILE A 152 22.72 25.67 -11.93
N PRO A 153 23.14 25.83 -13.21
CA PRO A 153 23.69 24.73 -14.00
C PRO A 153 24.86 23.97 -13.37
N HIS A 154 25.80 24.67 -12.70
CA HIS A 154 26.95 24.02 -12.07
C HIS A 154 26.51 23.13 -10.88
N GLN A 155 25.57 23.60 -10.07
CA GLN A 155 25.06 22.85 -8.91
C GLN A 155 24.32 21.58 -9.35
N LEU A 156 23.53 21.68 -10.43
CA LEU A 156 22.85 20.54 -11.04
C LEU A 156 23.84 19.49 -11.58
N HIS A 157 24.91 19.95 -12.22
CA HIS A 157 25.93 19.05 -12.76
C HIS A 157 26.61 18.25 -11.65
N ILE A 158 27.02 18.92 -10.56
CA ILE A 158 27.64 18.29 -9.39
C ILE A 158 26.67 17.32 -8.73
N ALA A 159 25.43 17.75 -8.50
CA ALA A 159 24.40 16.90 -7.90
C ALA A 159 24.12 15.65 -8.74
N HIS A 160 24.00 15.79 -10.06
CA HIS A 160 23.78 14.66 -10.96
C HIS A 160 24.96 13.67 -10.98
N ASP A 161 26.19 14.17 -11.08
CA ASP A 161 27.37 13.31 -11.19
C ASP A 161 27.70 12.60 -9.87
N VAL A 162 27.59 13.31 -8.74
CA VAL A 162 27.86 12.75 -7.42
C VAL A 162 26.69 11.90 -6.90
N GLY A 163 25.46 12.38 -7.05
CA GLY A 163 24.27 11.72 -6.51
C GLY A 163 23.93 10.39 -7.20
N ARG A 164 24.42 10.17 -8.42
CA ARG A 164 24.30 8.86 -9.11
C ARG A 164 25.31 7.81 -8.66
N ARG A 165 26.30 8.14 -7.83
CA ARG A 165 27.26 7.17 -7.30
C ARG A 165 26.61 6.34 -6.18
N HIS A 166 27.03 5.09 -6.00
CA HIS A 166 26.43 4.23 -4.97
C HIS A 166 26.79 4.69 -3.55
N ALA A 167 28.03 5.12 -3.35
CA ALA A 167 28.54 5.64 -2.08
C ALA A 167 29.44 6.86 -2.35
N PRO A 168 28.86 8.05 -2.57
CA PRO A 168 29.63 9.24 -2.93
C PRO A 168 30.53 9.68 -1.78
N ARG A 169 31.82 9.83 -2.07
CA ARG A 169 32.80 10.51 -1.22
C ARG A 169 33.30 11.72 -2.00
N VAL A 170 32.88 12.91 -1.60
CA VAL A 170 33.19 14.16 -2.30
C VAL A 170 33.53 15.26 -1.30
N LEU A 171 34.40 16.17 -1.71
CA LEU A 171 34.69 17.42 -1.01
C LEU A 171 34.13 18.58 -1.86
N LEU A 172 33.12 19.30 -1.35
CA LEU A 172 32.53 20.48 -2.01
C LEU A 172 33.30 21.74 -1.59
N ALA A 173 34.22 22.19 -2.44
CA ALA A 173 35.21 23.23 -2.14
C ALA A 173 35.06 24.54 -2.95
N ASP A 174 33.89 24.76 -3.54
CA ASP A 174 33.46 26.03 -4.20
C ASP A 174 33.60 27.30 -3.34
N GLU A 175 33.30 28.46 -3.90
CA GLU A 175 33.36 29.71 -3.16
C GLU A 175 32.28 29.80 -2.06
N VAL A 176 32.51 30.68 -1.09
CA VAL A 176 31.52 30.95 -0.04
C VAL A 176 30.29 31.62 -0.67
N GLY A 177 29.11 31.07 -0.40
CA GLY A 177 27.85 31.57 -0.98
C GLY A 177 27.44 30.91 -2.30
N LEU A 178 28.27 30.04 -2.88
CA LEU A 178 27.95 29.36 -4.15
C LEU A 178 26.93 28.21 -4.02
N GLY A 179 26.46 27.91 -2.81
CA GLY A 179 25.38 26.95 -2.59
C GLY A 179 25.80 25.50 -2.31
N LYS A 180 26.99 25.27 -1.74
CA LYS A 180 27.45 23.94 -1.28
C LYS A 180 26.41 23.16 -0.46
N THR A 181 25.67 23.86 0.39
CA THR A 181 24.61 23.26 1.22
C THR A 181 23.44 22.77 0.36
N ILE A 182 23.12 23.49 -0.71
CA ILE A 182 22.08 23.11 -1.68
C ILE A 182 22.55 21.89 -2.47
N GLU A 183 23.79 21.88 -2.95
CA GLU A 183 24.39 20.73 -3.63
C GLU A 183 24.40 19.47 -2.76
N ALA A 184 24.85 19.60 -1.51
CA ALA A 184 24.79 18.52 -0.53
C ALA A 184 23.35 18.03 -0.30
N GLY A 185 22.39 18.96 -0.22
CA GLY A 185 20.96 18.66 -0.13
C GLY A 185 20.43 17.86 -1.32
N MET A 186 20.77 18.28 -2.55
CA MET A 186 20.41 17.57 -3.78
C MET A 186 20.98 16.15 -3.79
N ILE A 187 22.26 15.98 -3.42
CA ILE A 187 22.92 14.67 -3.37
C ILE A 187 22.20 13.76 -2.36
N ILE A 188 21.92 14.28 -1.15
CA ILE A 188 21.21 13.53 -0.11
C ILE A 188 19.80 13.12 -0.57
N GLN A 189 19.04 14.07 -1.13
CA GLN A 189 17.68 13.81 -1.62
C GLN A 189 17.67 12.72 -2.71
N GLN A 190 18.63 12.77 -3.63
CA GLN A 190 18.76 11.76 -4.68
C GLN A 190 19.10 10.37 -4.11
N GLN A 191 19.97 10.29 -3.09
CA GLN A 191 20.30 9.01 -2.43
C GLN A 191 19.11 8.42 -1.67
N LEU A 192 18.30 9.27 -1.04
CA LEU A 192 17.08 8.84 -0.32
C LEU A 192 15.99 8.36 -1.30
N LEU A 193 15.72 9.12 -2.36
CA LEU A 193 14.70 8.76 -3.37
C LEU A 193 15.08 7.51 -4.17
N ALA A 194 16.38 7.28 -4.38
CA ALA A 194 16.88 6.06 -5.01
C ALA A 194 16.92 4.86 -4.04
N GLY A 195 16.54 5.04 -2.76
CA GLY A 195 16.61 3.98 -1.74
C GLY A 195 18.03 3.53 -1.37
N ARG A 196 19.05 4.29 -1.75
CA ARG A 196 20.47 3.96 -1.52
C ARG A 196 20.95 4.39 -0.13
N ALA A 197 20.28 5.38 0.45
CA ALA A 197 20.48 5.79 1.82
C ALA A 197 19.12 5.85 2.52
N GLU A 198 19.08 5.38 3.77
CA GLU A 198 17.88 5.45 4.62
C GLU A 198 18.10 6.35 5.84
N ARG A 199 19.36 6.58 6.19
CA ARG A 199 19.83 7.34 7.35
C ARG A 199 20.97 8.25 6.90
N VAL A 200 20.91 9.51 7.33
CA VAL A 200 21.88 10.54 6.96
C VAL A 200 22.36 11.21 8.24
N LEU A 201 23.67 11.22 8.47
CA LEU A 201 24.30 11.93 9.58
C LEU A 201 24.94 13.21 9.04
N ILE A 202 24.66 14.33 9.69
CA ILE A 202 25.18 15.64 9.29
C ILE A 202 25.81 16.27 10.50
N VAL A 203 27.13 16.42 10.44
CA VAL A 203 27.92 17.00 11.52
C VAL A 203 28.13 18.47 11.21
N VAL A 204 27.60 19.32 12.07
CA VAL A 204 27.62 20.78 11.92
C VAL A 204 28.12 21.39 13.24
N PRO A 205 28.98 22.43 13.21
CA PRO A 205 29.35 23.19 14.41
C PRO A 205 28.12 23.73 15.15
N GLU A 206 28.16 23.78 16.48
CA GLU A 206 27.03 24.17 17.33
C GLU A 206 26.43 25.55 16.97
N THR A 207 27.29 26.47 16.53
CA THR A 207 26.91 27.83 16.08
C THR A 207 25.99 27.82 14.87
N LEU A 208 26.16 26.86 13.95
CA LEU A 208 25.34 26.70 12.74
C LEU A 208 24.11 25.80 12.98
N GLN A 209 24.08 25.04 14.09
CA GLN A 209 22.90 24.26 14.49
C GLN A 209 21.77 25.17 15.01
N HIS A 210 22.10 26.17 15.83
CA HIS A 210 21.14 27.12 16.41
C HIS A 210 20.66 28.17 15.43
N SER A 211 21.50 28.57 14.46
CA SER A 211 21.13 29.54 13.42
C SER A 211 19.96 29.06 12.54
N GLY A 212 19.61 27.77 12.57
CA GLY A 212 18.44 27.23 11.86
C GLY A 212 18.63 27.14 10.35
N TRP A 213 19.76 27.60 9.80
CA TRP A 213 20.06 27.61 8.37
C TRP A 213 20.02 26.22 7.74
N TRP A 214 20.68 25.24 8.36
CA TRP A 214 20.62 23.85 7.89
C TRP A 214 19.21 23.25 8.01
N LYS A 215 18.52 23.49 9.13
CA LYS A 215 17.16 22.97 9.36
C LYS A 215 16.15 23.56 8.37
N CYS A 216 16.23 24.87 8.13
CA CYS A 216 15.40 25.58 7.18
C CYS A 216 15.71 25.16 5.74
N CYS A 217 16.99 24.98 5.39
CA CYS A 217 17.37 24.48 4.06
C CYS A 217 16.92 23.01 3.84
N ALA A 218 17.07 22.14 4.83
CA ALA A 218 16.63 20.76 4.73
C ALA A 218 15.09 20.66 4.60
N ALA A 219 14.34 21.36 5.45
CA ALA A 219 12.88 21.29 5.48
C ALA A 219 12.21 22.10 4.36
N SER A 220 12.62 23.35 4.16
CA SER A 220 11.96 24.29 3.23
C SER A 220 12.46 24.14 1.80
N THR A 221 13.72 23.73 1.60
CA THR A 221 14.38 23.74 0.30
C THR A 221 14.55 22.32 -0.26
N CYS A 222 14.88 21.34 0.58
CA CYS A 222 15.09 19.93 0.18
C CYS A 222 13.91 19.00 0.52
N ALA A 223 12.90 19.48 1.25
CA ALA A 223 11.75 18.71 1.75
C ALA A 223 12.12 17.43 2.53
N LEU A 224 13.23 17.49 3.29
CA LEU A 224 13.73 16.38 4.10
C LEU A 224 13.20 16.48 5.54
N PRO A 225 12.48 15.46 6.06
CA PRO A 225 12.13 15.42 7.47
C PRO A 225 13.40 15.19 8.31
N CYS A 226 13.79 16.18 9.11
CA CYS A 226 15.01 16.14 9.92
C CYS A 226 14.66 16.02 11.41
N LEU A 227 15.09 14.94 12.05
CA LEU A 227 15.10 14.78 13.50
C LEU A 227 16.48 15.18 14.04
N THR A 228 16.56 16.21 14.86
CA THR A 228 17.81 16.59 15.52
C THR A 228 17.96 15.91 16.87
N THR A 229 19.06 15.17 17.04
CA THR A 229 19.55 14.69 18.35
C THR A 229 20.82 15.47 18.69
N THR A 230 20.82 16.16 19.83
CA THR A 230 22.02 16.81 20.36
C THR A 230 22.90 15.75 21.03
N ALA A 231 24.00 15.39 20.38
CA ALA A 231 24.99 14.52 21.00
C ALA A 231 25.79 15.33 22.04
N THR A 232 25.40 15.22 23.31
CA THR A 232 26.30 15.56 24.42
C THR A 232 27.30 14.42 24.61
N PRO A 233 28.59 14.69 24.90
CA PRO A 233 29.60 13.64 24.99
C PRO A 233 29.51 12.95 26.35
N LYS A 234 28.50 12.12 26.60
CA LYS A 234 28.52 11.14 27.71
C LYS A 234 27.88 9.82 27.28
N ARG A 235 28.68 8.76 27.43
CA ARG A 235 28.39 7.33 27.27
C ARG A 235 26.90 6.96 27.38
N SER A 236 26.29 6.54 26.28
CA SER A 236 25.39 5.37 26.22
C SER A 236 24.94 5.14 24.78
N THR A 237 24.95 3.87 24.38
CA THR A 237 24.49 3.37 23.10
C THR A 237 22.98 3.58 22.98
N THR A 238 22.53 4.56 22.20
CA THR A 238 21.11 4.67 21.82
C THR A 238 21.01 4.75 20.30
N ALA A 239 20.78 3.58 19.70
CA ALA A 239 20.30 3.48 18.34
C ALA A 239 18.85 3.99 18.30
N ILE A 240 18.53 4.90 17.38
CA ILE A 240 17.15 5.27 17.07
C ILE A 240 16.89 4.99 15.59
N THR A 241 16.01 4.03 15.39
CA THR A 241 15.51 3.48 14.14
C THR A 241 14.36 4.34 13.59
N ARG A 242 14.35 4.49 12.27
CA ARG A 242 13.33 4.98 11.31
C ARG A 242 11.92 5.37 11.80
N LEU A 243 11.41 6.42 11.15
CA LEU A 243 10.04 6.44 10.61
C LEU A 243 10.10 6.82 9.13
N ILE A 244 10.12 5.81 8.25
CA ILE A 244 9.58 5.92 6.89
C ILE A 244 8.50 4.83 6.85
N PRO A 245 7.23 5.14 6.52
CA PRO A 245 6.22 4.11 6.40
C PRO A 245 6.64 3.18 5.26
N SER A 246 6.75 1.89 5.58
CA SER A 246 6.88 0.83 4.61
C SER A 246 5.64 0.82 3.72
N SER A 247 5.84 1.00 2.42
CA SER A 247 4.86 0.74 1.36
C SER A 247 5.44 -0.29 0.40
#